data_AF-A0A316GA74-F1
#
_entry.id   AF-A0A316GA74-F1
#
_cell.length_a   1.000
_cell.length_b   1.000
_cell.length_c   1.000
_cell.angle_alpha   90.00
_cell.angle_beta   90.00
_cell.angle_gamma   90.00
#
_symmetry.space_group_name_H-M   'P 1'
#
loop_
_entity.id
_entity.type
_entity.pdbx_description
1 polymer ?
#
loop_
_entity_poly.entity_id
_entity_poly.type
_entity_poly.pdbx_seq_one_letter_code
_entity_poly.pdbx_strand_id
1 'polypeptide(L)'
;MLSGFGRAALDVEALWRGEPAADVQVSVFFLPRDSVPPAGTERTLFRTDAAGRATIRMAKPGKYLLNAVHLEPVEASAEAMWNSCWASLTFETSAVRP
;
A
#
# COMPACT_ATOMS: atom_id res chain seq x y z
N MET A 1 30.46 -10.77 10.39
CA MET A 1 29.99 -9.58 9.67
C MET A 1 28.52 -9.78 9.35
N LEU A 2 27.62 -9.12 10.08
CA LEU A 2 26.19 -9.11 9.78
C LEU A 2 25.83 -7.65 9.48
N SER A 3 25.81 -7.29 8.20
CA SER A 3 25.41 -5.98 7.70
C SER A 3 23.90 -5.80 7.91
N GLY A 4 23.52 -4.70 8.57
CA GLY A 4 22.15 -4.40 8.98
C GLY A 4 21.18 -4.34 7.80
N PHE A 5 20.12 -5.12 7.89
CA PHE A 5 18.98 -5.03 6.98
C PHE A 5 18.25 -3.71 7.25
N GLY A 6 18.35 -2.75 6.32
CA GLY A 6 17.23 -1.82 6.12
C GLY A 6 15.97 -2.65 5.96
N ARG A 7 14.90 -2.34 6.70
CA ARG A 7 13.69 -3.17 6.76
C ARG A 7 13.25 -3.56 5.35
N ALA A 8 13.50 -4.81 4.97
CA ALA A 8 13.11 -5.35 3.67
C ALA A 8 11.60 -5.63 3.57
N ALA A 9 10.87 -5.40 4.66
CA ALA A 9 9.44 -5.58 4.76
C ALA A 9 8.81 -4.51 5.67
N LEU A 10 7.61 -4.08 5.30
CA LEU A 10 6.72 -3.22 6.08
C LEU A 10 5.44 -3.99 6.36
N ASP A 11 5.15 -4.24 7.62
CA ASP A 11 3.85 -4.75 8.04
C ASP A 11 2.86 -3.59 8.08
N VAL A 12 1.71 -3.80 7.44
CA VAL A 12 0.61 -2.83 7.41
C VAL A 12 -0.69 -3.50 7.86
N GLU A 13 -1.58 -2.70 8.41
CA GLU A 13 -2.91 -3.10 8.83
C GLU A 13 -3.93 -2.18 8.17
N ALA A 14 -4.92 -2.78 7.51
CA ALA A 14 -6.08 -2.07 6.98
C ALA A 14 -7.23 -2.21 7.96
N LEU A 15 -7.76 -1.06 8.39
CA LEU A 15 -8.94 -0.99 9.25
C LEU A 15 -10.10 -0.38 8.49
N TRP A 16 -11.29 -0.96 8.64
CA TRP A 16 -12.55 -0.37 8.20
C TRP A 16 -13.41 -0.06 9.43
N ARG A 17 -13.72 1.22 9.64
CA ARG A 17 -14.49 1.70 10.81
C ARG A 17 -13.92 1.22 12.16
N GLY A 18 -12.60 1.09 12.24
CA GLY A 18 -11.87 0.64 13.43
C GLY A 18 -11.65 -0.87 13.51
N GLU A 19 -12.28 -1.67 12.65
CA GLU A 19 -12.17 -3.13 12.65
C GLU A 19 -11.22 -3.64 11.56
N PRO A 20 -10.55 -4.79 11.75
CA PRO A 20 -9.69 -5.39 10.73
C PRO A 20 -10.42 -5.66 9.41
N ALA A 21 -9.87 -5.16 8.31
CA ALA A 21 -10.45 -5.32 6.98
C ALA A 21 -9.74 -6.43 6.20
N ALA A 22 -10.35 -7.62 6.16
CA ALA A 22 -9.83 -8.79 5.46
C ALA A 22 -10.05 -8.74 3.93
N ASP A 23 -9.19 -9.44 3.19
CA ASP A 23 -9.23 -9.55 1.72
C ASP A 23 -9.20 -8.21 0.95
N VAL A 24 -8.71 -7.15 1.58
CA VAL A 24 -8.56 -5.84 0.94
C VAL A 24 -7.33 -5.85 0.03
N GLN A 25 -7.52 -5.47 -1.23
CA GLN A 25 -6.42 -5.28 -2.17
C GLN A 25 -5.60 -4.03 -1.79
N VAL A 26 -4.31 -4.21 -1.57
CA VAL A 26 -3.33 -3.13 -1.40
C VAL A 26 -2.46 -3.06 -2.64
N SER A 27 -2.60 -1.97 -3.40
CA SER A 27 -1.74 -1.66 -4.54
C SER A 27 -0.51 -0.92 -4.06
N VAL A 28 0.66 -1.48 -4.32
CA VAL A 28 1.96 -0.89 -3.97
C VAL A 28 2.57 -0.35 -5.25
N PHE A 29 2.74 0.96 -5.33
CA PHE A 29 3.48 1.64 -6.38
C PHE A 29 4.86 1.99 -5.85
N PHE A 30 5.89 1.61 -6.58
CA PHE A 30 7.29 1.92 -6.28
C PHE A 30 7.87 2.78 -7.39
N LEU A 31 8.53 3.87 -7.01
CA LEU A 31 9.27 4.74 -7.90
C LEU A 31 10.74 4.80 -7.45
N PRO A 32 11.71 4.36 -8.27
CA PRO A 32 13.13 4.53 -7.99
C PRO A 32 13.50 6.01 -7.78
N ARG A 33 14.51 6.28 -6.94
CA ARG A 33 14.91 7.63 -6.52
C ARG A 33 15.12 8.61 -7.69
N ASP A 34 15.67 8.14 -8.80
CA ASP A 34 16.04 8.96 -9.96
C ASP A 34 15.02 8.89 -11.12
N SER A 35 13.83 8.34 -10.86
CA SER A 35 12.75 8.23 -11.84
C SER A 35 11.68 9.30 -11.64
N VAL A 36 10.90 9.56 -12.70
CA VAL A 36 9.80 10.53 -12.70
C VAL A 36 8.51 9.82 -13.14
N PRO A 37 7.42 9.88 -12.35
CA PRO A 37 6.17 9.24 -12.73
C PRO A 37 5.60 9.78 -14.06
N PRO A 38 4.91 8.94 -14.85
CA PRO A 38 4.66 7.52 -14.60
C PRO A 38 5.82 6.59 -15.05
N ALA A 39 6.84 7.14 -15.70
CA ALA A 39 7.96 6.37 -16.21
C ALA A 39 8.80 5.76 -15.07
N GLY A 40 9.02 4.45 -15.10
CA GLY A 40 9.76 3.74 -14.07
C GLY A 40 8.96 3.40 -12.81
N THR A 41 7.66 3.72 -12.75
CA THR A 41 6.81 3.26 -11.65
C THR A 41 6.49 1.77 -11.81
N GLU A 42 6.85 0.96 -10.83
CA GLU A 42 6.49 -0.46 -10.72
C GLU A 42 5.23 -0.62 -9.85
N ARG A 43 4.30 -1.53 -10.21
CA ARG A 43 3.11 -1.84 -9.39
C ARG A 43 3.09 -3.30 -8.97
N THR A 44 2.84 -3.55 -7.69
CA THR A 44 2.61 -4.89 -7.13
C THR A 44 1.32 -4.90 -6.32
N LEU A 45 0.63 -6.04 -6.27
CA LEU A 45 -0.62 -6.20 -5.54
C LEU A 45 -0.44 -7.16 -4.37
N PHE A 46 -1.00 -6.80 -3.23
CA PHE A 46 -1.12 -7.62 -2.04
C PHE A 46 -2.59 -7.69 -1.62
N ARG A 47 -2.93 -8.66 -0.77
CA ARG A 47 -4.23 -8.72 -0.10
C ARG A 47 -4.02 -8.89 1.39
N THR A 48 -4.87 -8.25 2.19
CA THR A 48 -4.85 -8.41 3.64
C THR A 48 -5.39 -9.78 4.05
N ASP A 49 -4.83 -10.34 5.12
CA ASP A 49 -5.28 -11.59 5.72
C ASP A 49 -6.57 -11.40 6.55
N ALA A 50 -7.04 -12.48 7.19
CA ALA A 50 -8.25 -12.47 8.02
C ALA A 50 -8.17 -11.51 9.22
N ALA A 51 -6.97 -11.05 9.59
CA ALA A 51 -6.74 -10.08 10.65
C ALA A 51 -6.40 -8.69 10.09
N GLY A 52 -6.73 -8.42 8.83
CA GLY A 52 -6.55 -7.12 8.19
C GLY A 52 -5.10 -6.76 7.88
N ARG A 53 -4.16 -7.71 7.94
CA ARG A 53 -2.72 -7.43 7.80
C ARG A 53 -2.14 -7.88 6.48
N ALA A 54 -1.14 -7.15 6.00
CA ALA A 54 -0.30 -7.56 4.88
C ALA A 54 1.16 -7.20 5.14
N THR A 55 2.08 -8.06 4.70
CA THR A 55 3.52 -7.79 4.75
C THR A 55 4.00 -7.37 3.37
N ILE A 56 4.36 -6.09 3.24
CA ILE A 56 4.80 -5.49 1.98
C ILE A 56 6.32 -5.61 1.87
N ARG A 57 6.81 -6.35 0.88
CA ARG A 57 8.25 -6.48 0.62
C ARG A 57 8.79 -5.24 -0.09
N MET A 58 9.80 -4.61 0.50
CA MET A 58 10.45 -3.39 0.02
C MET A 58 11.88 -3.72 -0.38
N ALA A 59 12.07 -4.11 -1.63
CA ALA A 59 13.36 -4.63 -2.11
C ALA A 59 14.37 -3.53 -2.49
N LYS A 60 13.93 -2.28 -2.72
CA LYS A 60 14.74 -1.23 -3.32
C LYS A 60 14.54 0.11 -2.58
N PRO A 61 15.57 0.98 -2.50
CA PRO A 61 15.38 2.34 -2.03
C PRO A 61 14.62 3.18 -3.07
N GLY A 62 13.74 4.06 -2.60
CA GLY A 62 12.93 4.94 -3.44
C GLY A 62 11.60 5.30 -2.79
N LYS A 63 10.68 5.83 -3.57
CA LYS A 63 9.36 6.29 -3.09
C LYS A 63 8.34 5.17 -3.25
N TYR A 64 7.51 5.01 -2.22
CA TYR A 64 6.45 4.02 -2.16
C TYR A 64 5.12 4.72 -1.92
N LEU A 65 4.09 4.27 -2.64
CA LEU A 65 2.69 4.59 -2.38
C LEU A 65 1.92 3.27 -2.24
N LEU A 66 1.33 3.06 -1.09
CA LEU A 66 0.37 1.99 -0.84
C LEU A 66 -1.02 2.60 -0.96
N ASN A 67 -1.89 1.98 -1.74
CA ASN A 67 -3.26 2.42 -1.94
C ASN A 67 -4.24 1.25 -1.77
N ALA A 68 -5.29 1.46 -0.99
CA ALA A 68 -6.43 0.57 -0.85
C ALA A 68 -7.71 1.34 -1.12
N VAL A 69 -8.64 0.73 -1.86
CA VAL A 69 -9.94 1.31 -2.19
C VAL A 69 -11.03 0.37 -1.68
N HIS A 70 -11.91 0.91 -0.84
CA HIS A 70 -13.12 0.26 -0.38
C HIS A 70 -14.32 0.89 -1.08
N LEU A 71 -15.21 0.06 -1.63
CA LEU A 71 -16.40 0.50 -2.33
C LEU A 71 -17.63 0.00 -1.56
N GLU A 72 -18.45 0.93 -1.10
CA GLU A 72 -19.76 0.60 -0.52
C GLU A 72 -20.85 1.00 -1.52
N PRO A 73 -21.87 0.15 -1.76
CA PRO A 73 -23.00 0.56 -2.57
C PRO A 73 -23.77 1.69 -1.88
N VAL A 74 -24.29 2.63 -2.66
CA VAL A 74 -25.19 3.66 -2.13
C VAL A 74 -26.62 3.17 -2.30
N GLU A 75 -27.32 2.92 -1.20
CA GLU A 75 -28.75 2.67 -1.28
C GLU A 75 -29.49 4.00 -1.52
N ALA A 76 -30.42 4.00 -2.47
CA ALA A 76 -31.36 5.08 -2.76
C ALA A 76 -30.83 6.36 -3.46
N SER A 77 -29.80 6.25 -4.32
CA SER A 77 -29.40 7.36 -5.20
C SER A 77 -29.52 6.97 -6.68
N ALA A 78 -30.19 7.80 -7.49
CA ALA A 78 -30.28 7.63 -8.94
C ALA A 78 -29.03 8.12 -9.69
N GLU A 79 -28.12 8.84 -9.02
CA GLU A 79 -27.01 9.56 -9.64
C GLU A 79 -25.64 8.93 -9.35
N ALA A 80 -25.46 8.31 -8.18
CA ALA A 80 -24.25 7.60 -7.78
C ALA A 80 -24.58 6.19 -7.25
N MET A 81 -23.83 5.20 -7.75
CA MET A 81 -24.01 3.79 -7.37
C MET A 81 -23.07 3.33 -6.25
N TRP A 82 -21.95 4.04 -6.04
CA TRP A 82 -20.89 3.64 -5.11
C TRP A 82 -20.32 4.82 -4.32
N ASN A 83 -20.11 4.61 -3.03
CA ASN A 83 -19.24 5.41 -2.18
C ASN A 83 -17.85 4.79 -2.19
N SER A 84 -16.85 5.56 -2.61
CA SER A 84 -15.46 5.12 -2.65
C SER A 84 -14.67 5.74 -1.49
N CYS A 85 -14.11 4.89 -0.63
CA CYS A 85 -13.20 5.30 0.42
C CYS A 85 -11.78 4.85 0.06
N TRP A 86 -10.84 5.78 0.16
CA TRP A 86 -9.45 5.58 -0.24
C TRP A 86 -8.57 5.71 1.00
N ALA A 87 -7.68 4.74 1.19
CA ALA A 87 -6.63 4.81 2.18
C ALA A 87 -5.28 4.80 1.45
N SER A 88 -4.46 5.80 1.72
CA SER A 88 -3.16 5.94 1.08
C SER A 88 -2.05 6.17 2.11
N LEU A 89 -0.94 5.46 1.94
CA LEU A 89 0.28 5.63 2.74
C LEU A 89 1.45 5.83 1.78
N THR A 90 2.13 6.97 1.90
CA THR A 90 3.31 7.30 1.09
C THR A 90 4.52 7.45 2.00
N PHE A 91 5.64 6.87 1.59
CA PHE A 91 6.91 7.03 2.30
C PHE A 91 8.07 6.87 1.31
N GLU A 92 9.28 7.25 1.75
CA GLU A 92 10.50 7.05 1.00
C GLU A 92 11.47 6.23 1.84
N THR A 93 12.11 5.23 1.22
CA THR A 93 13.18 4.47 1.84
C THR A 93 14.53 4.88 1.25
N SER A 94 15.55 4.91 2.09
CA SER A 94 16.94 5.11 1.68
C SER A 94 17.74 3.85 1.97
N ALA A 95 18.82 3.63 1.22
CA ALA A 95 19.77 2.59 1.58
C ALA A 95 20.30 2.87 2.99
N VAL A 96 20.35 1.83 3.83
CA VAL A 96 21.05 1.93 5.11
C VAL A 96 22.52 2.12 4.79
N ARG A 97 23.08 3.28 5.17
CA ARG A 97 24.52 3.48 5.13
C ARG A 97 25.13 2.61 6.24
N PRO A 98 26.15 1.78 5.96
CA PRO A 98 26.79 0.95 6.96
C PRO A 98 27.47 1.78 8.05
#